data_AF-A0A9D7WFY5-F1
#
_entry.id   AF-A0A9D7WFY5-F1
#
_cell.length_a   1.000
_cell.length_b   1.000
_cell.length_c   1.000
_cell.angle_alpha   90.00
_cell.angle_beta   90.00
_cell.angle_gamma   90.00
#
_symmetry.space_group_name_H-M   'P 1'
#
loop_
_entity.id
_entity.type
_entity.pdbx_description
1 polymer ?
#
loop_
_entity_poly.entity_id
_entity_poly.type
_entity_poly.pdbx_seq_one_letter_code
_entity_poly.pdbx_strand_id
1 'polypeptide(L)'
;MNEIENTEQNVRSTRGLKIAIFIMTLLLIVGFCVVFLTIGYRLSNNSSVTQDITSSNVVIEIDPKEEIFSFSNDQKYIHILTVDEQKNYTIYNFDKRSNQLISTIELNR
;
A
#
# COMPACT_ATOMS: atom_id res chain seq x y z
N MET A 1 -46.15 -45.04 -26.32
CA MET A 1 -46.13 -44.16 -25.14
C MET A 1 -44.72 -43.83 -24.61
N ASN A 2 -43.64 -44.24 -25.31
CA ASN A 2 -42.24 -43.96 -24.90
C ASN A 2 -41.64 -42.67 -25.52
N GLU A 3 -42.21 -42.15 -26.62
CA GLU A 3 -41.66 -40.98 -27.31
C GLU A 3 -41.95 -39.67 -26.57
N ILE A 4 -43.12 -39.57 -25.91
CA ILE A 4 -43.53 -38.37 -25.16
C ILE A 4 -42.65 -38.20 -23.91
N GLU A 5 -42.36 -39.29 -23.20
CA GLU A 5 -41.49 -39.31 -22.01
C GLU A 5 -40.03 -38.93 -22.35
N ASN A 6 -39.51 -39.41 -23.49
CA ASN A 6 -38.18 -39.02 -23.99
C ASN A 6 -38.11 -37.52 -24.33
N THR A 7 -39.20 -36.95 -24.85
CA THR A 7 -39.25 -35.53 -25.23
C THR A 7 -39.27 -34.63 -23.99
N GLU A 8 -40.04 -34.97 -22.95
CA GLU A 8 -40.06 -34.24 -21.68
C GLU A 8 -38.72 -34.31 -20.92
N GLN A 9 -38.08 -35.48 -20.90
CA GLN A 9 -36.77 -35.66 -20.26
C GLN A 9 -35.67 -34.86 -21.00
N ASN A 10 -35.73 -34.82 -22.34
CA ASN A 10 -34.82 -34.02 -23.14
C ASN A 10 -35.00 -32.50 -22.88
N VAL A 11 -36.24 -32.01 -22.78
CA VAL A 11 -36.52 -30.60 -22.47
C VAL A 11 -36.05 -30.22 -21.05
N ARG A 12 -36.25 -31.10 -20.07
CA ARG A 12 -35.80 -30.88 -18.68
C ARG A 12 -34.28 -30.92 -18.55
N SER A 13 -33.62 -31.83 -19.26
CA SER A 13 -32.15 -31.91 -19.35
C SER A 13 -31.55 -30.67 -20.04
N THR A 14 -32.15 -30.21 -21.13
CA THR A 14 -31.72 -29.01 -21.86
C THR A 14 -31.85 -27.74 -21.02
N ARG A 15 -32.88 -27.65 -20.15
CA ARG A 15 -33.01 -26.55 -19.18
C ARG A 15 -31.90 -26.57 -18.13
N GLY A 16 -31.57 -27.75 -17.59
CA GLY A 16 -30.45 -27.92 -16.65
C GLY A 16 -29.11 -27.54 -17.27
N LEU A 17 -28.86 -27.97 -18.51
CA LEU A 17 -27.66 -27.64 -19.25
C LEU A 17 -27.51 -26.13 -19.49
N LYS A 18 -28.58 -25.43 -19.86
CA LYS A 18 -28.58 -23.97 -20.03
C LYS A 18 -28.22 -23.23 -18.74
N ILE A 19 -28.75 -23.68 -17.61
CA ILE A 19 -28.45 -23.11 -16.29
C ILE A 19 -27.00 -23.36 -15.90
N ALA A 20 -26.49 -24.57 -16.13
CA ALA A 20 -25.09 -24.91 -15.87
C ALA A 20 -24.13 -24.03 -16.69
N ILE A 21 -24.40 -23.86 -17.99
CA ILE A 21 -23.62 -22.97 -18.86
C ILE A 21 -23.69 -21.53 -18.34
N PHE A 22 -24.87 -21.05 -17.97
CA PHE A 22 -25.03 -19.69 -17.44
C PHE A 22 -24.19 -19.46 -16.16
N ILE A 23 -24.23 -20.41 -15.21
CA ILE A 23 -23.43 -20.34 -13.98
C ILE A 23 -21.94 -20.38 -14.29
N MET A 24 -21.49 -21.27 -15.18
CA MET A 24 -20.08 -21.34 -15.60
C MET A 24 -19.59 -20.02 -16.19
N THR A 25 -20.41 -19.41 -17.06
CA THR A 25 -20.07 -18.14 -17.71
C THR A 25 -20.02 -17.00 -16.70
N LEU A 26 -20.96 -16.98 -15.74
CA LEU A 26 -20.96 -16.00 -14.66
C LEU A 26 -19.70 -16.09 -13.79
N LEU A 27 -19.29 -17.31 -13.42
CA LEU A 27 -18.07 -17.54 -12.63
C LEU A 27 -16.81 -17.08 -13.38
N LEU A 28 -16.74 -17.31 -14.70
CA LEU A 28 -15.63 -16.82 -15.52
C LEU A 28 -15.56 -15.29 -15.54
N ILE A 29 -16.70 -14.61 -15.68
CA ILE A 29 -16.77 -13.14 -15.66
C ILE A 29 -16.32 -12.61 -14.30
N VAL A 30 -16.82 -13.19 -13.20
CA VAL A 30 -16.43 -12.78 -11.83
C VAL A 30 -14.93 -12.98 -11.62
N GLY A 31 -14.39 -14.14 -12.01
CA GLY A 31 -12.96 -14.41 -11.93
C GLY A 31 -12.12 -13.39 -12.73
N PHE A 32 -12.55 -13.07 -13.94
CA PHE A 32 -11.92 -12.04 -14.78
C PHE A 32 -11.94 -10.67 -14.09
N CYS A 33 -13.09 -10.24 -13.54
CA CYS A 33 -13.20 -8.98 -12.81
C CYS A 33 -12.24 -8.91 -11.61
N VAL A 34 -12.12 -9.99 -10.82
CA VAL A 34 -11.21 -10.03 -9.67
C VAL A 34 -9.75 -9.87 -10.09
N VAL A 35 -9.32 -10.49 -11.18
CA VAL A 35 -7.96 -10.35 -11.71
C VAL A 35 -7.68 -8.91 -12.13
N PHE A 36 -8.59 -8.28 -12.88
CA PHE A 36 -8.44 -6.88 -13.31
C PHE A 36 -8.46 -5.90 -12.13
N LEU A 37 -9.32 -6.12 -11.15
CA LEU A 37 -9.33 -5.33 -9.91
C LEU A 37 -8.03 -5.51 -9.13
N THR A 38 -7.48 -6.72 -9.07
CA THR A 38 -6.21 -7.01 -8.38
C THR A 38 -5.03 -6.34 -9.08
N ILE A 39 -4.96 -6.40 -10.41
CA ILE A 39 -3.93 -5.72 -11.20
C ILE A 39 -4.08 -4.20 -11.08
N GLY A 40 -5.31 -3.68 -11.20
CA GLY A 40 -5.61 -2.26 -11.03
C GLY A 40 -5.28 -1.75 -9.64
N TYR A 41 -5.58 -2.52 -8.59
CA TYR A 41 -5.19 -2.19 -7.21
C TYR A 41 -3.67 -2.19 -7.04
N ARG A 42 -2.97 -3.21 -7.54
CA ARG A 42 -1.50 -3.25 -7.50
C ARG A 42 -0.88 -2.08 -8.27
N LEU A 43 -1.39 -1.78 -9.46
CA LEU A 43 -0.90 -0.69 -10.29
C LEU A 43 -1.21 0.67 -9.64
N SER A 44 -2.41 0.88 -9.11
CA SER A 44 -2.79 2.09 -8.38
C SER A 44 -1.96 2.30 -7.12
N ASN A 45 -1.70 1.22 -6.37
CA ASN A 45 -0.87 1.29 -5.16
C ASN A 45 0.62 1.53 -5.51
N ASN A 46 1.13 0.90 -6.56
CA ASN A 46 2.49 1.14 -7.07
C ASN A 46 2.63 2.50 -7.77
N SER A 47 1.56 3.06 -8.30
CA SER A 47 1.53 4.40 -8.94
C SER A 47 1.64 5.54 -7.91
N SER A 48 1.70 5.24 -6.61
CA SER A 48 1.97 6.24 -5.56
C SER A 48 3.46 6.39 -5.21
N VAL A 49 4.38 5.71 -5.90
CA VAL A 49 5.83 5.87 -5.65
C VAL A 49 6.62 5.79 -6.97
N THR A 50 6.35 6.73 -7.85
CA THR A 50 7.44 7.38 -8.61
C THR A 50 7.35 8.87 -8.31
N GLN A 51 7.41 9.21 -7.01
CA GLN A 51 8.05 10.49 -6.72
C GLN A 51 9.46 10.32 -7.25
N ASP A 52 9.83 11.16 -8.22
CA ASP A 52 11.22 11.33 -8.60
C ASP A 52 12.04 11.23 -7.33
N ILE A 53 12.93 10.25 -7.27
CA ILE A 53 14.08 10.30 -6.37
C ILE A 53 14.97 11.41 -6.95
N THR A 54 14.46 12.65 -6.96
CA THR A 54 15.29 13.75 -6.56
C THR A 54 15.76 13.31 -5.18
N SER A 55 17.01 12.88 -5.11
CA SER A 55 17.75 12.88 -3.87
C SER A 55 17.55 14.27 -3.28
N SER A 56 16.50 14.44 -2.48
CA SER A 56 16.40 15.55 -1.57
C SER A 56 17.50 15.23 -0.59
N ASN A 57 18.71 15.67 -0.91
CA ASN A 57 19.80 15.76 0.03
C ASN A 57 19.29 16.79 1.03
N VAL A 58 18.45 16.35 1.97
CA VAL A 58 18.11 17.13 3.14
C VAL A 58 19.39 17.16 3.96
N VAL A 59 20.21 18.15 3.64
CA VAL A 59 21.37 18.52 4.43
C VAL A 59 20.78 19.25 5.63
N ILE A 60 20.75 18.56 6.76
CA ILE A 60 20.44 19.20 8.03
C ILE A 60 21.74 19.85 8.45
N GLU A 61 21.76 21.18 8.47
CA GLU A 61 22.85 21.94 9.07
C GLU A 61 22.67 21.85 10.58
N ILE A 62 23.23 20.80 11.18
CA ILE A 62 23.42 20.72 12.63
C ILE A 62 24.50 21.76 12.96
N ASP A 63 24.19 22.69 13.87
CA ASP A 63 25.16 23.69 14.31
C ASP A 63 26.44 22.94 14.74
N PRO A 64 27.65 23.34 14.33
CA PRO A 64 28.89 22.69 14.76
C PRO A 64 29.07 22.61 16.29
N LYS A 65 28.28 23.37 17.08
CA LYS A 65 28.24 23.27 18.55
C LYS A 65 27.32 22.16 19.08
N GLU A 66 26.49 21.58 18.23
CA GLU A 66 25.58 20.49 18.57
C GLU A 66 26.22 19.14 18.22
N GLU A 67 26.27 18.24 19.20
CA GLU A 67 26.70 16.86 18.99
C GLU A 67 25.49 15.92 18.83
N ILE A 68 25.58 14.94 17.93
CA ILE A 68 24.56 13.89 17.83
C ILE A 68 24.69 12.98 19.04
N PHE A 69 23.77 13.12 19.99
CA PHE A 69 23.72 12.33 21.22
C PHE A 69 23.08 10.96 20.99
N SER A 70 22.06 10.88 20.14
CA SER A 70 21.38 9.62 19.84
C SER A 70 20.73 9.60 18.46
N PHE A 71 20.61 8.39 17.92
CA PHE A 71 19.95 8.11 16.65
C PHE A 71 18.99 6.93 16.85
N SER A 72 17.70 7.14 16.55
CA SER A 72 16.70 6.09 16.55
C SER A 72 16.03 5.98 15.18
N ASN A 73 15.67 4.75 14.82
CA ASN A 73 15.24 4.41 13.48
C ASN A 73 14.03 3.46 13.52
N ASP A 74 12.83 4.02 13.44
CA ASP A 74 11.57 3.28 13.55
C ASP A 74 10.99 2.96 12.18
N GLN A 75 9.92 2.18 12.06
CA GLN A 75 9.38 1.79 10.75
C GLN A 75 9.00 2.98 9.85
N LYS A 76 8.58 4.10 10.45
CA LYS A 76 8.08 5.28 9.73
C LYS A 76 8.99 6.51 9.82
N TYR A 77 9.74 6.64 10.92
CA TYR A 77 10.46 7.86 11.24
C TYR A 77 11.93 7.62 11.57
N ILE A 78 12.76 8.62 11.34
CA ILE A 78 14.13 8.71 11.87
C ILE A 78 14.14 9.82 12.91
N HIS A 79 14.68 9.53 14.08
CA HIS A 79 14.79 10.48 15.18
C HIS A 79 16.27 10.74 15.45
N ILE A 80 16.67 12.00 15.36
CA ILE A 80 18.04 12.44 15.68
C ILE A 80 17.93 13.33 16.90
N LEU A 81 18.61 12.96 17.99
CA LEU A 81 18.71 13.78 19.18
C LEU A 81 20.09 14.43 19.21
N THR A 82 20.13 15.75 19.19
CA THR A 82 21.35 16.54 19.39
C THR A 82 21.37 17.17 20.77
N VAL A 83 22.58 17.52 21.23
CA VAL A 83 22.81 18.23 22.47
C VAL A 83 23.82 19.36 22.23
N ASP A 84 23.54 20.54 22.75
CA ASP A 84 24.47 21.68 22.69
C ASP A 84 25.42 21.72 23.91
N GLU A 85 26.40 22.63 23.88
CA GLU A 85 27.33 22.86 25.00
C GLU A 85 26.63 23.26 26.32
N GLN A 86 25.43 23.83 26.23
CA GLN A 86 24.61 24.25 27.36
C GLN A 86 23.70 23.12 27.89
N LYS A 87 23.77 21.92 27.30
CA LYS A 87 22.92 20.75 27.58
C LYS A 87 21.44 20.97 27.27
N ASN A 88 21.11 21.82 26.30
CA ASN A 88 19.81 21.82 25.66
C ASN A 88 19.76 20.67 24.66
N TYR A 89 18.61 20.01 24.60
CA TYR A 89 18.41 18.82 23.78
C TYR A 89 17.44 19.16 22.65
N THR A 90 17.80 18.80 21.41
CA THR A 90 16.94 19.03 20.25
C THR A 90 16.66 17.71 19.55
N ILE A 91 15.38 17.40 19.32
CA ILE A 91 14.96 16.19 18.61
C ILE A 91 14.47 16.57 17.22
N TYR A 92 15.11 16.04 16.19
CA TYR A 92 14.70 16.16 14.80
C TYR A 92 13.98 14.88 14.35
N ASN A 93 12.76 15.01 13.83
CA ASN A 93 11.93 13.90 13.39
C ASN A 93 11.76 13.92 11.86
N PHE A 94 12.24 12.89 11.17
CA PHE A 94 12.16 12.76 9.72
C PHE A 94 11.16 11.69 9.30
N ASP A 95 10.33 11.97 8.30
CA ASP A 95 9.53 10.94 7.63
C ASP A 95 10.43 10.18 6.67
N LYS A 96 10.51 8.86 6.82
CA LYS A 96 11.28 8.02 5.91
C LYS A 96 10.71 8.01 4.50
N ARG A 97 9.40 8.15 4.35
CA ARG A 97 8.72 8.04 3.06
C ARG A 97 8.96 9.29 2.22
N SER A 98 8.82 10.47 2.81
CA SER A 98 9.01 11.73 2.10
C SER A 98 10.44 12.27 2.21
N ASN A 99 11.28 11.68 3.08
CA ASN A 99 12.63 12.16 3.40
C ASN A 99 12.62 13.64 3.85
N GLN A 100 11.62 14.05 4.63
CA GLN A 100 11.45 15.43 5.08
C GLN A 100 11.50 15.52 6.60
N LEU A 101 12.10 16.59 7.12
CA LEU A 101 11.96 16.99 8.51
C LEU A 101 10.50 17.38 8.77
N ILE A 102 9.84 16.65 9.67
CA ILE A 102 8.43 16.87 10.01
C ILE A 102 8.32 17.78 11.23
N SER A 103 9.22 17.62 12.18
CA SER A 103 9.20 18.41 13.42
C SER A 103 10.56 18.46 14.09
N THR A 104 10.77 19.58 14.78
CA THR A 104 11.87 19.80 15.70
C THR A 104 11.27 20.03 17.08
N ILE A 105 11.79 19.34 18.10
CA ILE A 105 11.35 19.47 19.48
C ILE A 105 12.54 19.93 20.30
N GLU A 106 12.44 21.14 20.85
CA GLU A 106 13.43 21.67 21.79
C GLU A 106 13.04 21.26 23.21
N LEU A 107 13.95 20.58 23.88
CA LEU A 107 13.87 20.19 25.28
C LEU A 107 14.86 21.08 26.04
N ASN A 108 14.44 22.33 26.26
CA ASN A 108 15.17 23.29 27.08
C ASN A 108 14.98 22.92 28.56
N ARG A 109 16.08 22.93 29.31
CA ARG A 109 16.09 22.58 30.73
C ARG A 109 16.07 23.79 31.63
#